data_AF-A0A554JMS3-F1
#
_entry.id   AF-A0A554JMS3-F1
#
_cell.length_a   1.000
_cell.length_b   1.000
_cell.length_c   1.000
_cell.angle_alpha   90.00
_cell.angle_beta   90.00
_cell.angle_gamma   90.00
#
_symmetry.space_group_name_H-M   'P 1'
#
loop_
_entity.id
_entity.type
_entity.pdbx_description
1 polymer ?
#
loop_
_entity_poly.entity_id
_entity_poly.type
_entity_poly.pdbx_seq_one_letter_code
_entity_poly.pdbx_strand_id
1 'polypeptide(L)'
;MKREDTQIHIKHATLMPEEKAILRLRLFEYIQSSHQEHPLFRYGRFWLFLRVATSGVVGIVLMGAGMSYAAENALPGDMLYAVKVEVNERLRTWAAVSGEAQAEWSVVRTTRRLEELERLATTGSLNDTLREEIASRFDQNTEAASKAIVSLKKDRITAAADTSSRLESSLRVHERMLVQVAEERADISSQIHVILDTVRKKAESVSEIRQEIEKEIADADDGVVPIEDTATSSAELLPGQEVEIEVLDKTDER
;
A
#
# COMPACT_ATOMS: atom_id res chain seq x y z
N MET A 1 85.62 -23.86 0.51
CA MET A 1 85.41 -24.18 1.94
C MET A 1 83.91 -24.40 2.13
N LYS A 2 83.52 -25.66 2.32
CA LYS A 2 82.15 -26.18 2.24
C LYS A 2 81.28 -25.68 3.40
N ARG A 3 80.03 -25.35 3.11
CA ARG A 3 78.95 -25.23 4.09
C ARG A 3 78.55 -26.65 4.48
N GLU A 4 78.89 -27.07 5.69
CA GLU A 4 78.47 -28.33 6.28
C GLU A 4 77.57 -28.04 7.49
N ASP A 5 76.34 -28.52 7.37
CA ASP A 5 75.59 -29.23 8.41
C ASP A 5 75.12 -28.47 9.66
N THR A 6 73.96 -27.81 9.52
CA THR A 6 73.01 -27.55 10.62
C THR A 6 71.61 -28.06 10.31
N GLN A 7 71.51 -29.27 9.75
CA GLN A 7 70.29 -30.08 9.86
C GLN A 7 70.51 -31.18 10.90
N ILE A 8 70.39 -30.82 12.18
CA ILE A 8 70.31 -31.82 13.25
C ILE A 8 68.86 -32.29 13.32
N HIS A 9 68.68 -33.59 13.08
CA HIS A 9 67.44 -34.34 13.19
C HIS A 9 66.79 -34.21 14.57
N ILE A 10 65.72 -33.41 14.68
CA ILE A 10 64.78 -33.48 15.80
C ILE A 10 63.79 -34.61 15.50
N LYS A 11 64.17 -35.86 15.77
CA LYS A 11 63.20 -36.97 15.79
C LYS A 11 62.93 -37.52 17.19
N HIS A 12 63.84 -37.39 18.16
CA HIS A 12 63.57 -37.76 19.56
C HIS A 12 64.37 -36.89 20.54
N ALA A 13 63.93 -35.65 20.79
CA ALA A 13 64.40 -34.85 21.93
C ALA A 13 63.49 -35.12 23.13
N THR A 14 63.92 -35.96 24.06
CA THR A 14 63.23 -36.14 25.35
C THR A 14 63.73 -35.06 26.31
N LEU A 15 62.83 -34.16 26.72
CA LEU A 15 63.12 -33.12 27.71
C LEU A 15 63.64 -33.74 29.00
N MET A 16 64.72 -33.18 29.55
CA MET A 16 65.20 -33.56 30.87
C MET A 16 64.12 -33.20 31.94
N PRO A 17 64.02 -33.93 33.05
CA PRO A 17 63.02 -33.68 34.09
C PRO A 17 63.02 -32.23 34.61
N GLU A 18 64.20 -31.61 34.68
CA GLU A 18 64.41 -30.23 35.11
C GLU A 18 63.86 -29.19 34.11
N GLU A 19 64.08 -29.39 32.81
CA GLU A 19 63.55 -28.53 31.75
C GLU A 19 62.03 -28.60 31.73
N LYS A 20 61.47 -29.80 31.94
CA LYS A 20 60.03 -30.01 32.05
C LYS A 20 59.44 -29.31 33.27
N ALA A 21 60.17 -29.23 34.39
CA ALA A 21 59.73 -28.50 35.57
C ALA A 21 59.71 -26.99 35.33
N ILE A 22 60.75 -26.44 34.69
CA ILE A 22 60.84 -25.02 34.34
C ILE A 22 59.76 -24.63 33.32
N LEU A 23 59.55 -25.46 32.30
CA LEU A 23 58.50 -25.23 31.30
C LEU A 23 57.11 -25.25 31.93
N ARG A 24 56.86 -26.18 32.86
CA ARG A 24 55.59 -26.22 33.61
C ARG A 24 55.39 -24.96 34.45
N LEU A 25 56.43 -24.48 35.12
CA LEU A 25 56.38 -23.25 35.92
C LEU A 25 56.03 -22.03 35.06
N ARG A 26 56.72 -21.85 33.93
CA ARG A 26 56.44 -20.76 32.98
C ARG A 26 55.05 -20.86 32.36
N LEU A 27 54.60 -22.08 32.04
CA LEU A 27 53.27 -22.29 31.51
C LEU A 27 52.20 -21.94 32.54
N PHE A 28 52.41 -22.32 33.81
CA PHE A 28 51.49 -21.99 34.88
C PHE A 28 51.40 -20.48 35.10
N GLU A 29 52.54 -19.79 35.08
CA GLU A 29 52.62 -18.33 35.21
C GLU A 29 51.98 -17.61 34.02
N TYR A 30 52.14 -18.14 32.80
CA TYR A 30 51.47 -17.61 31.60
C TYR A 30 49.95 -17.83 31.65
N ILE A 31 49.48 -19.03 32.03
CA ILE A 31 48.05 -19.33 32.13
C ILE A 31 47.39 -18.48 33.23
N GLN A 32 48.08 -18.27 34.35
CA GLN A 32 47.56 -17.46 35.45
C GLN A 32 47.55 -15.95 35.12
N SER A 33 48.53 -15.46 34.35
CA SER A 33 48.60 -14.05 33.94
C SER A 33 47.77 -13.70 32.70
N SER A 34 47.43 -14.68 31.86
CA SER A 34 46.61 -14.52 30.65
C SER A 34 45.11 -14.67 30.90
N HIS A 35 44.62 -14.13 32.01
CA HIS A 35 43.18 -13.96 32.21
C HIS A 35 42.66 -12.90 31.22
N GLN A 36 42.30 -13.33 30.01
CA GLN A 36 41.59 -12.48 29.06
C GLN A 36 40.16 -12.28 29.57
N GLU A 37 39.84 -11.06 29.99
CA GLU A 37 38.48 -10.59 30.26
C GLU A 37 37.54 -11.00 29.10
N HIS A 38 36.55 -11.84 29.41
CA HIS A 38 35.62 -12.41 28.43
C HIS A 38 34.72 -11.34 27.76
N PRO A 39 34.25 -11.55 26.51
CA PRO A 39 33.51 -10.57 25.70
C PRO A 39 32.12 -10.17 26.22
N LEU A 40 31.71 -10.66 27.40
CA LEU A 40 30.41 -10.39 28.01
C LEU A 40 30.15 -8.89 28.20
N PHE A 41 31.21 -8.09 28.44
CA PHE A 41 31.11 -6.64 28.58
C PHE A 41 30.83 -5.91 27.26
N ARG A 42 31.20 -6.48 26.09
CA ARG A 42 30.89 -5.91 24.76
C ARG A 42 29.46 -6.20 24.32
N TYR A 43 28.95 -7.40 24.60
CA TYR A 43 27.55 -7.75 24.31
C TYR A 43 26.57 -6.94 25.15
N GLY A 44 26.83 -6.76 26.46
CA GLY A 44 25.96 -5.96 27.33
C GLY A 44 25.81 -4.50 26.86
N ARG A 45 26.91 -3.87 26.45
CA ARG A 45 26.87 -2.50 25.89
C ARG A 45 26.14 -2.45 24.56
N PHE A 46 26.38 -3.40 23.66
CA PHE A 46 25.65 -3.50 22.39
C PHE A 46 24.13 -3.62 22.59
N TRP A 47 23.68 -4.50 23.49
CA TRP A 47 22.26 -4.67 23.81
C TRP A 47 21.65 -3.45 24.53
N LEU A 48 22.42 -2.77 25.37
CA LEU A 48 22.01 -1.50 25.99
C LEU A 48 21.84 -0.40 24.93
N PHE A 49 22.81 -0.25 24.02
CA PHE A 49 22.71 0.69 22.90
C PHE A 49 21.52 0.35 21.99
N LEU A 50 21.28 -0.92 21.71
CA LEU A 50 20.13 -1.35 20.91
C LEU A 50 18.80 -1.01 21.61
N ARG A 51 18.70 -1.18 22.93
CA ARG A 51 17.51 -0.80 23.72
C ARG A 51 17.26 0.71 23.75
N VAL A 52 18.32 1.50 23.93
CA VAL A 52 18.19 2.97 23.92
C VAL A 52 17.88 3.47 22.52
N ALA A 53 18.53 2.92 21.49
CA ALA A 53 18.26 3.27 20.10
C ALA A 53 16.83 2.90 19.67
N THR A 54 16.36 1.69 19.99
CA THR A 54 14.97 1.27 19.71
C THR A 54 13.96 2.14 20.45
N SER A 55 14.20 2.48 21.71
CA SER A 55 13.33 3.40 22.46
C SER A 55 13.30 4.80 21.84
N GLY A 56 14.46 5.30 21.41
CA GLY A 56 14.55 6.57 20.68
C GLY A 56 13.79 6.55 19.35
N VAL A 57 13.95 5.49 18.56
CA VAL A 57 13.21 5.30 17.30
C VAL A 57 11.72 5.21 17.54
N VAL A 58 11.27 4.45 18.55
CA VAL A 58 9.85 4.36 18.93
C VAL A 58 9.32 5.75 19.33
N GLY A 59 10.08 6.51 20.11
CA GLY A 59 9.73 7.89 20.47
C GLY A 59 9.54 8.79 19.25
N ILE A 60 10.48 8.74 18.30
CA ILE A 60 10.40 9.48 17.03
C ILE A 60 9.18 9.05 16.22
N VAL A 61 8.92 7.74 16.11
CA VAL A 61 7.77 7.20 15.38
C VAL A 61 6.46 7.65 16.01
N LEU A 62 6.34 7.62 17.34
CA LEU A 62 5.13 8.06 18.03
C LEU A 62 4.89 9.57 17.86
N MET A 63 5.95 10.39 17.97
CA MET A 63 5.85 11.83 17.72
C MET A 63 5.47 12.11 16.26
N GLY A 64 6.13 11.45 15.31
CA GLY A 64 5.82 11.58 13.88
C GLY A 64 4.40 11.14 13.56
N ALA A 65 3.94 10.02 14.13
CA ALA A 65 2.57 9.53 13.97
C ALA A 65 1.55 10.53 14.52
N GLY A 66 1.83 11.17 15.67
CA GLY A 66 0.98 12.23 16.21
C GLY A 66 0.88 13.45 15.28
N MET A 67 2.00 13.90 14.72
CA MET A 67 2.01 15.01 13.75
C MET A 67 1.29 14.64 12.46
N SER A 68 1.54 13.44 11.92
CA SER A 68 0.82 12.91 10.76
C SER A 68 -0.69 12.83 11.02
N TYR A 69 -1.12 12.37 12.20
CA TYR A 69 -2.52 12.32 12.55
C TYR A 69 -3.16 13.73 12.61
N ALA A 70 -2.49 14.68 13.25
CA ALA A 70 -2.96 16.06 13.31
C ALA A 70 -3.02 16.73 11.92
N ALA A 71 -2.07 16.41 11.04
CA ALA A 71 -2.02 16.93 9.68
C ALA A 71 -3.23 16.51 8.82
N GLU A 72 -3.93 15.43 9.15
CA GLU A 72 -5.06 14.95 8.35
C GLU A 72 -6.19 15.98 8.24
N ASN A 73 -6.39 16.78 9.30
CA ASN A 73 -7.42 17.82 9.34
C ASN A 73 -6.92 19.20 8.88
N ALA A 74 -5.63 19.33 8.61
CA ALA A 74 -5.02 20.58 8.18
C ALA A 74 -5.60 21.03 6.82
N LEU A 75 -5.81 22.33 6.71
CA LEU A 75 -6.24 23.03 5.50
C LEU A 75 -5.05 23.74 4.85
N PRO A 76 -5.12 24.08 3.55
CA PRO A 76 -4.13 24.94 2.93
C PRO A 76 -3.91 26.20 3.76
N GLY A 77 -2.64 26.55 3.96
CA GLY A 77 -2.22 27.66 4.85
C GLY A 77 -1.88 27.23 6.28
N ASP A 78 -2.31 26.05 6.73
CA ASP A 78 -1.92 25.51 8.03
C ASP A 78 -0.47 24.99 8.01
N MET A 79 0.23 25.13 9.14
CA MET A 79 1.62 24.69 9.28
C MET A 79 1.81 23.19 8.96
N LEU A 80 0.85 22.34 9.34
CA LEU A 80 0.92 20.89 9.14
C LEU A 80 0.38 20.42 7.78
N TYR A 81 -0.10 21.33 6.94
CA TYR A 81 -0.63 20.97 5.62
C TYR A 81 0.45 20.38 4.70
N ALA A 82 1.69 20.86 4.80
CA ALA A 82 2.82 20.25 4.10
C ALA A 82 3.02 18.78 4.51
N VAL A 83 2.80 18.43 5.78
CA VAL A 83 2.89 17.05 6.27
C VAL A 83 1.74 16.21 5.68
N LYS A 84 0.54 16.76 5.57
CA LYS A 84 -0.62 16.10 4.94
C LYS A 84 -0.28 15.68 3.51
N VAL A 85 0.15 16.64 2.70
CA VAL A 85 0.38 16.43 1.26
C VAL A 85 1.66 15.64 0.99
N GLU A 86 2.79 16.05 1.58
CA GLU A 86 4.10 15.48 1.22
C GLU A 86 4.39 14.14 1.89
N VAL A 87 3.80 13.91 3.07
CA VAL A 87 4.05 12.70 3.86
C VAL A 87 2.83 11.79 3.82
N ASN A 88 1.70 12.20 4.39
CA ASN A 88 0.55 11.29 4.56
C ASN A 88 0.00 10.81 3.22
N GLU A 89 -0.26 11.74 2.29
CA GLU A 89 -0.83 11.39 0.99
C GLU A 89 0.15 10.60 0.13
N ARG A 90 1.45 10.90 0.22
CA ARG A 90 2.51 10.14 -0.47
C ARG A 90 2.62 8.71 0.06
N LEU A 91 2.55 8.52 1.38
CA LEU A 91 2.55 7.19 2.01
C LEU A 91 1.33 6.37 1.60
N ARG A 92 0.14 6.98 1.58
CA ARG A 92 -1.09 6.31 1.09
C ARG A 92 -0.99 5.95 -0.40
N THR A 93 -0.37 6.81 -1.20
CA THR A 93 -0.10 6.53 -2.62
C THR A 93 0.83 5.31 -2.77
N TRP A 94 1.86 5.21 -1.94
CA TRP A 94 2.76 4.04 -1.93
C TRP A 94 2.08 2.76 -1.43
N ALA A 95 1.15 2.88 -0.48
CA ALA A 95 0.39 1.75 0.04
C ALA A 95 -0.70 1.24 -0.92
N ALA A 96 -1.12 2.06 -1.89
CA ALA A 96 -2.10 1.70 -2.93
C ALA A 96 -1.45 0.87 -4.05
N VAL A 97 -1.19 -0.41 -3.76
CA VAL A 97 -0.42 -1.31 -4.65
C VAL A 97 -1.22 -1.82 -5.86
N SER A 98 -2.54 -2.04 -5.71
CA SER A 98 -3.39 -2.50 -6.82
C SER A 98 -3.91 -1.32 -7.66
N GLY A 99 -4.20 -1.58 -8.95
CA GLY A 99 -4.79 -0.56 -9.83
C GLY A 99 -6.11 -0.01 -9.29
N GLU A 100 -6.94 -0.87 -8.70
CA GLU A 100 -8.18 -0.49 -8.02
C GLU A 100 -7.91 0.42 -6.82
N ALA A 101 -6.99 0.03 -5.92
CA ALA A 101 -6.63 0.85 -4.77
C ALA A 101 -6.04 2.21 -5.18
N GLN A 102 -5.28 2.25 -6.27
CA GLN A 102 -4.70 3.49 -6.80
C GLN A 102 -5.76 4.41 -7.41
N ALA A 103 -6.75 3.86 -8.10
CA ALA A 103 -7.87 4.60 -8.63
C ALA A 103 -8.75 5.15 -7.50
N GLU A 104 -9.12 4.30 -6.54
CA GLU A 104 -9.85 4.68 -5.32
C GLU A 104 -9.15 5.78 -4.53
N TRP A 105 -7.84 5.64 -4.30
CA TRP A 105 -7.07 6.65 -3.61
C TRP A 105 -7.04 8.00 -4.35
N SER A 106 -7.04 7.97 -5.69
CA SER A 106 -7.08 9.19 -6.50
C SER A 106 -8.45 9.86 -6.47
N VAL A 107 -9.54 9.09 -6.37
CA VAL A 107 -10.89 9.62 -6.09
C VAL A 107 -10.90 10.31 -4.72
N VAL A 108 -10.43 9.63 -3.67
CA VAL A 108 -10.38 10.20 -2.31
C VAL A 108 -9.59 11.51 -2.25
N ARG A 109 -8.43 11.58 -2.91
CA ARG A 109 -7.63 12.83 -2.97
C ARG A 109 -8.35 13.96 -3.69
N THR A 110 -9.14 13.65 -4.72
CA THR A 110 -9.94 14.62 -5.46
C THR A 110 -11.03 15.20 -4.56
N THR A 111 -11.82 14.33 -3.94
CA THR A 111 -12.89 14.70 -2.99
C THR A 111 -12.36 15.57 -1.84
N ARG A 112 -11.22 15.21 -1.26
CA ARG A 112 -10.58 15.98 -0.18
C ARG A 112 -10.27 17.43 -0.55
N ARG A 113 -9.87 17.72 -1.79
CA ARG A 113 -9.60 19.11 -2.20
C ARG A 113 -10.88 19.96 -2.20
N LEU A 114 -12.01 19.36 -2.56
CA LEU A 114 -13.31 20.05 -2.52
C LEU A 114 -13.80 20.24 -1.08
N GLU A 115 -13.63 19.24 -0.22
CA GLU A 115 -13.93 19.38 1.21
C GLU A 115 -13.09 20.49 1.87
N GLU A 116 -11.81 20.60 1.51
CA GLU A 116 -10.95 21.69 2.01
C GLU A 116 -11.40 23.06 1.53
N LEU A 117 -11.85 23.17 0.28
CA LEU A 117 -12.42 24.40 -0.26
C LEU A 117 -13.67 24.80 0.50
N GLU A 118 -14.60 23.87 0.70
CA GLU A 118 -15.83 24.08 1.44
C GLU A 118 -15.54 24.54 2.87
N ARG A 119 -14.58 23.90 3.54
CA ARG A 119 -14.16 24.30 4.89
C ARG A 119 -13.56 25.70 4.91
N LEU A 120 -12.63 26.03 4.01
CA LEU A 120 -12.05 27.38 3.96
C LEU A 120 -13.09 28.46 3.62
N ALA A 121 -14.02 28.15 2.72
CA ALA A 121 -15.08 29.06 2.33
C ALA A 121 -16.04 29.31 3.51
N THR A 122 -16.50 28.25 4.16
CA THR A 122 -17.43 28.33 5.31
C THR A 122 -16.79 29.00 6.53
N THR A 123 -15.51 28.77 6.82
CA THR A 123 -14.79 29.45 7.92
C THR A 123 -14.36 30.88 7.58
N GLY A 124 -14.54 31.32 6.33
CA GLY A 124 -14.13 32.66 5.88
C GLY A 124 -12.62 32.85 5.80
N SER A 125 -11.87 31.76 5.67
CA SER A 125 -10.40 31.77 5.55
C SER A 125 -9.93 31.67 4.09
N LEU A 126 -10.84 31.50 3.14
CA LEU A 126 -10.54 31.44 1.72
C LEU A 126 -10.01 32.78 1.22
N ASN A 127 -8.85 32.74 0.54
CA ASN A 127 -8.27 33.85 -0.19
C ASN A 127 -7.78 33.36 -1.57
N ASP A 128 -7.38 34.28 -2.45
CA ASP A 128 -6.99 33.94 -3.82
C ASP A 128 -5.83 32.94 -3.92
N THR A 129 -4.81 33.07 -3.07
CA THR A 129 -3.67 32.15 -3.08
C THR A 129 -4.10 30.73 -2.70
N LEU A 130 -4.91 30.58 -1.65
CA LEU A 130 -5.40 29.26 -1.21
C LEU A 130 -6.39 28.67 -2.22
N ARG A 131 -7.23 29.50 -2.81
CA ARG A 131 -8.16 29.13 -3.89
C ARG A 131 -7.40 28.56 -5.08
N GLU A 132 -6.34 29.23 -5.53
CA GLU A 132 -5.51 28.78 -6.65
C GLU A 132 -4.76 27.50 -6.34
N GLU A 133 -4.20 27.38 -5.12
CA GLU A 133 -3.55 26.14 -4.69
C GLU A 133 -4.53 24.96 -4.71
N ILE A 134 -5.73 25.12 -4.16
CA ILE A 134 -6.76 24.08 -4.18
C ILE A 134 -7.16 23.75 -5.61
N ALA A 135 -7.46 24.76 -6.44
CA ALA A 135 -7.91 24.55 -7.80
C ALA A 135 -6.87 23.76 -8.62
N SER A 136 -5.58 24.11 -8.48
CA SER A 136 -4.48 23.41 -9.14
C SER A 136 -4.37 21.96 -8.69
N ARG A 137 -4.42 21.70 -7.37
CA ARG A 137 -4.33 20.34 -6.84
C ARG A 137 -5.57 19.51 -7.18
N PHE A 138 -6.75 20.11 -7.17
CA PHE A 138 -8.00 19.47 -7.58
C PHE A 138 -7.93 19.02 -9.04
N ASP A 139 -7.47 19.91 -9.94
CA ASP A 139 -7.32 19.60 -11.36
C ASP A 139 -6.35 18.42 -11.57
N GLN A 140 -5.18 18.47 -10.94
CA GLN A 140 -4.18 17.40 -10.98
C GLN A 140 -4.71 16.07 -10.43
N ASN A 141 -5.39 16.09 -9.28
CA ASN A 141 -5.93 14.89 -8.64
C ASN A 141 -7.03 14.27 -9.49
N THR A 142 -7.90 15.09 -10.10
CA THR A 142 -8.97 14.60 -10.95
C THR A 142 -8.42 13.99 -12.24
N GLU A 143 -7.41 14.62 -12.85
CA GLU A 143 -6.75 14.06 -14.03
C GLU A 143 -6.05 12.73 -13.70
N ALA A 144 -5.39 12.64 -12.54
CA ALA A 144 -4.79 11.40 -12.07
C ALA A 144 -5.86 10.30 -11.83
N ALA A 145 -7.02 10.67 -11.28
CA ALA A 145 -8.13 9.74 -11.08
C ALA A 145 -8.69 9.23 -12.41
N SER A 146 -8.96 10.11 -13.38
CA SER A 146 -9.42 9.71 -14.73
C SER A 146 -8.42 8.79 -15.41
N LYS A 147 -7.11 9.07 -15.33
CA LYS A 147 -6.06 8.19 -15.89
C LYS A 147 -6.01 6.83 -15.18
N ALA A 148 -6.14 6.81 -13.86
CA ALA A 148 -6.16 5.56 -13.09
C ALA A 148 -7.39 4.71 -13.45
N ILE A 149 -8.56 5.32 -13.62
CA ILE A 149 -9.79 4.64 -14.06
C ILE A 149 -9.60 4.04 -15.46
N VAL A 150 -9.08 4.81 -16.43
CA VAL A 150 -8.83 4.32 -17.79
C VAL A 150 -7.79 3.19 -17.80
N SER A 151 -6.78 3.26 -16.93
CA SER A 151 -5.83 2.15 -16.77
C SER A 151 -6.49 0.92 -16.16
N LEU A 152 -7.32 1.10 -15.13
CA LEU A 152 -8.05 0.02 -14.45
C LEU A 152 -9.02 -0.69 -15.39
N LYS A 153 -9.61 0.04 -16.36
CA LYS A 153 -10.51 -0.51 -17.39
C LYS A 153 -9.92 -1.73 -18.09
N LYS A 154 -8.61 -1.73 -18.35
CA LYS A 154 -7.90 -2.78 -19.10
C LYS A 154 -7.90 -4.13 -18.40
N ASP A 155 -7.83 -4.12 -17.06
CA ASP A 155 -7.68 -5.35 -16.26
C ASP A 155 -8.97 -5.71 -15.52
N ARG A 156 -9.76 -4.70 -15.13
CA ARG A 156 -10.95 -4.82 -14.27
C ARG A 156 -12.02 -3.81 -14.70
N ILE A 157 -12.65 -4.06 -15.85
CA ILE A 157 -13.65 -3.15 -16.44
C ILE A 157 -14.80 -2.79 -15.49
N THR A 158 -15.32 -3.76 -14.73
CA THR A 158 -16.39 -3.53 -13.75
C THR A 158 -15.96 -2.64 -12.58
N ALA A 159 -14.74 -2.83 -12.06
CA ALA A 159 -14.18 -1.96 -11.02
C ALA A 159 -13.93 -0.53 -11.54
N ALA A 160 -13.52 -0.39 -12.80
CA ALA A 160 -13.38 0.93 -13.44
C ALA A 160 -14.74 1.65 -13.58
N ALA A 161 -15.81 0.92 -13.90
CA ALA A 161 -17.17 1.46 -13.96
C ALA A 161 -17.68 1.94 -12.59
N ASP A 162 -17.45 1.15 -11.53
CA ASP A 162 -17.81 1.54 -10.17
C ASP A 162 -17.00 2.77 -9.72
N THR A 163 -15.68 2.75 -9.95
CA THR A 163 -14.80 3.87 -9.55
C THR A 163 -15.16 5.17 -10.27
N SER A 164 -15.48 5.11 -11.58
CA SER A 164 -15.91 6.29 -12.35
C SER A 164 -17.26 6.83 -11.87
N SER A 165 -18.22 5.94 -11.58
CA SER A 165 -19.52 6.30 -10.99
C SER A 165 -19.36 7.00 -9.64
N ARG A 166 -18.48 6.46 -8.77
CA ARG A 166 -18.21 7.05 -7.45
C ARG A 166 -17.53 8.41 -7.55
N LEU A 167 -16.58 8.58 -8.47
CA LEU A 167 -15.95 9.87 -8.73
C LEU A 167 -16.98 10.90 -9.23
N GLU A 168 -17.78 10.57 -10.24
CA GLU A 168 -18.82 11.46 -10.76
C GLU A 168 -19.81 11.85 -9.67
N SER A 169 -20.29 10.88 -8.90
CA SER A 169 -21.23 11.13 -7.80
C SER A 169 -20.63 12.05 -6.74
N SER A 170 -19.37 11.83 -6.35
CA SER A 170 -18.68 12.71 -5.40
C SER A 170 -18.55 14.13 -5.94
N LEU A 171 -18.11 14.31 -7.19
CA LEU A 171 -18.02 15.62 -7.82
C LEU A 171 -19.37 16.35 -7.84
N ARG A 172 -20.47 15.68 -8.17
CA ARG A 172 -21.81 16.27 -8.16
C ARG A 172 -22.35 16.57 -6.77
N VAL A 173 -21.95 15.81 -5.75
CA VAL A 173 -22.28 16.12 -4.36
C VAL A 173 -21.59 17.41 -3.95
N HIS A 174 -20.28 17.51 -4.16
CA HIS A 174 -19.50 18.69 -3.79
C HIS A 174 -19.87 19.91 -4.64
N GLU A 175 -20.25 19.74 -5.92
CA GLU A 175 -20.80 20.83 -6.72
C GLU A 175 -22.01 21.48 -6.02
N ARG A 176 -22.96 20.67 -5.54
CA ARG A 176 -24.16 21.18 -4.83
C ARG A 176 -23.81 21.88 -3.52
N MET A 177 -22.86 21.34 -2.78
CA MET A 177 -22.38 21.98 -1.54
C MET A 177 -21.71 23.32 -1.84
N LEU A 178 -20.88 23.40 -2.88
CA LEU A 178 -20.25 24.65 -3.30
C LEU A 178 -21.26 25.68 -3.82
N VAL A 179 -22.32 25.27 -4.51
CA VAL A 179 -23.45 26.17 -4.87
C VAL A 179 -24.05 26.76 -3.60
N GLN A 180 -24.37 25.92 -2.62
CA GLN A 180 -24.94 26.39 -1.35
C GLN A 180 -24.00 27.38 -0.63
N VAL A 181 -22.70 27.07 -0.55
CA VAL A 181 -21.74 27.98 0.07
C VAL A 181 -21.63 29.29 -0.70
N ALA A 182 -21.69 29.28 -2.03
CA ALA A 182 -21.68 30.50 -2.85
C ALA A 182 -22.94 31.36 -2.66
N GLU A 183 -24.10 30.75 -2.41
CA GLU A 183 -25.35 31.45 -2.08
C GLU A 183 -25.32 32.06 -0.68
N GLU A 184 -24.79 31.34 0.31
CA GLU A 184 -24.66 31.80 1.70
C GLU A 184 -23.57 32.87 1.88
N ARG A 185 -22.53 32.85 1.03
CA ARG A 185 -21.34 33.70 1.12
C ARG A 185 -21.15 34.57 -0.12
N ALA A 186 -22.03 35.55 -0.27
CA ALA A 186 -22.00 36.51 -1.38
C ALA A 186 -20.66 37.26 -1.52
N ASP A 187 -19.90 37.41 -0.42
CA ASP A 187 -18.58 38.05 -0.39
C ASP A 187 -17.50 37.29 -1.20
N ILE A 188 -17.61 35.96 -1.28
CA ILE A 188 -16.65 35.07 -1.98
C ILE A 188 -17.31 34.23 -3.07
N SER A 189 -18.58 34.50 -3.41
CA SER A 189 -19.35 33.76 -4.41
C SER A 189 -18.63 33.68 -5.77
N SER A 190 -18.06 34.80 -6.25
CA SER A 190 -17.30 34.83 -7.51
C SER A 190 -16.08 33.91 -7.49
N GLN A 191 -15.37 33.85 -6.36
CA GLN A 191 -14.22 32.97 -6.14
C GLN A 191 -14.62 31.49 -6.20
N ILE A 192 -15.77 31.14 -5.61
CA ILE A 192 -16.30 29.78 -5.62
C ILE A 192 -16.76 29.38 -7.02
N HIS A 193 -17.45 30.27 -7.76
CA HIS A 193 -17.95 30.00 -9.10
C HIS A 193 -16.86 29.58 -10.09
N VAL A 194 -15.66 30.15 -10.00
CA VAL A 194 -14.50 29.75 -10.83
C VAL A 194 -14.16 28.26 -10.65
N ILE A 195 -14.18 27.77 -9.42
CA ILE A 195 -13.90 26.35 -9.14
C ILE A 195 -15.11 25.50 -9.52
N LEU A 196 -16.32 25.99 -9.30
CA LEU A 196 -17.57 25.31 -9.61
C LEU A 196 -17.69 24.95 -11.09
N ASP A 197 -17.30 25.85 -11.99
CA ASP A 197 -17.25 25.59 -13.43
C ASP A 197 -16.23 24.49 -13.77
N THR A 198 -15.10 24.47 -13.05
CA THR A 198 -14.09 23.43 -13.20
C THR A 198 -14.62 22.07 -12.73
N VAL A 199 -15.31 22.03 -11.58
CA VAL A 199 -15.94 20.81 -11.04
C VAL A 199 -16.98 20.26 -12.01
N ARG A 200 -17.85 21.10 -12.56
CA ARG A 200 -18.85 20.72 -13.58
C ARG A 200 -18.21 20.09 -14.80
N LYS A 201 -17.22 20.76 -15.38
CA LYS A 201 -16.49 20.26 -16.55
C LYS A 201 -15.83 18.90 -16.28
N LYS A 202 -15.25 18.72 -15.08
CA LYS A 202 -14.64 17.45 -14.69
C LYS A 202 -15.69 16.36 -14.46
N ALA A 203 -16.82 16.68 -13.83
CA ALA A 203 -17.92 15.73 -13.62
C ALA A 203 -18.51 15.24 -14.95
N GLU A 204 -18.64 16.13 -15.93
CA GLU A 204 -19.07 15.79 -17.29
C GLU A 204 -18.05 14.87 -17.98
N SER A 205 -16.76 15.22 -17.95
CA SER A 205 -15.70 14.37 -18.50
C SER A 205 -15.63 12.97 -17.84
N VAL A 206 -15.86 12.88 -16.53
CA VAL A 206 -15.92 11.58 -15.84
C VAL A 206 -17.18 10.80 -16.22
N SER A 207 -18.32 11.49 -16.42
CA SER A 207 -19.55 10.87 -16.93
C SER A 207 -19.36 10.28 -18.32
N GLU A 208 -18.64 10.95 -19.21
CA GLU A 208 -18.29 10.42 -20.54
C GLU A 208 -17.45 9.14 -20.43
N ILE A 209 -16.43 9.13 -19.55
CA ILE A 209 -15.63 7.94 -19.27
C ILE A 209 -16.50 6.80 -18.75
N ARG A 210 -17.42 7.07 -17.81
CA ARG A 210 -18.33 6.04 -17.28
C ARG A 210 -19.19 5.46 -18.39
N GLN A 211 -19.82 6.30 -19.21
CA GLN A 211 -20.70 5.86 -20.30
C GLN A 211 -19.95 5.02 -21.34
N GLU A 212 -18.69 5.36 -21.65
CA GLU A 212 -17.83 4.55 -22.51
C GLU A 212 -17.58 3.16 -21.91
N ILE A 213 -17.24 3.09 -20.61
CA ILE A 213 -17.02 1.82 -19.91
C ILE A 213 -18.30 0.98 -19.86
N GLU A 214 -19.44 1.58 -19.51
CA GLU A 214 -20.73 0.89 -19.43
C GLU A 214 -21.16 0.31 -20.79
N LYS A 215 -20.92 1.06 -21.87
CA LYS A 215 -21.17 0.57 -23.22
C LYS A 215 -20.29 -0.64 -23.56
N GLU A 216 -18.99 -0.58 -23.26
CA GLU A 216 -18.10 -1.73 -23.47
C GLU A 216 -18.50 -2.96 -22.65
N ILE A 217 -19.04 -2.77 -21.44
CA ILE A 217 -19.60 -3.86 -20.63
C ILE A 217 -20.85 -4.44 -21.28
N ALA A 218 -21.77 -3.60 -21.76
CA ALA A 218 -22.99 -4.06 -22.42
C ALA A 218 -22.70 -4.83 -23.73
N ASP A 219 -21.78 -4.32 -24.55
CA ASP A 219 -21.34 -4.97 -25.79
C ASP A 219 -20.66 -6.33 -25.52
N ALA A 220 -19.99 -6.48 -24.36
CA ALA A 220 -19.38 -7.75 -23.95
C ALA A 220 -20.40 -8.77 -23.43
N ASP A 221 -21.51 -8.33 -22.82
CA ASP A 221 -22.58 -9.19 -22.31
C ASP A 221 -23.49 -9.70 -23.44
N ASP A 222 -23.80 -8.86 -24.44
CA ASP A 222 -24.55 -9.23 -25.65
C ASP A 222 -23.78 -10.23 -26.56
N GLY A 223 -22.47 -10.37 -26.36
CA GLY A 223 -21.61 -11.35 -27.05
C GLY A 223 -21.70 -12.79 -26.51
N VAL A 224 -22.41 -13.00 -25.39
CA VAL A 224 -22.66 -14.35 -24.84
C VAL A 224 -23.84 -14.98 -25.58
N VAL A 225 -23.53 -15.76 -26.62
CA VAL A 225 -24.50 -16.64 -27.29
C VAL A 225 -25.26 -17.44 -26.22
N PRO A 226 -26.60 -17.39 -26.18
CA PRO A 226 -27.38 -18.25 -25.30
C PRO A 226 -26.97 -19.70 -25.56
N ILE A 227 -26.58 -20.41 -24.50
CA ILE A 227 -26.45 -21.86 -24.57
C ILE A 227 -27.84 -22.35 -24.95
N GLU A 228 -28.01 -22.75 -26.22
CA GLU A 228 -29.23 -23.37 -26.70
C GLU A 228 -29.55 -24.52 -25.76
N ASP A 229 -30.72 -24.38 -25.14
CA ASP A 229 -31.45 -25.42 -24.45
C ASP A 229 -31.49 -26.64 -25.39
N THR A 230 -30.70 -27.68 -25.08
CA THR A 230 -30.65 -28.90 -25.88
C THR A 230 -31.91 -29.71 -25.65
N ALA A 231 -33.02 -29.27 -26.23
CA ALA A 231 -34.23 -30.07 -26.34
C ALA A 231 -34.22 -30.86 -27.66
N THR A 232 -33.91 -32.15 -27.53
CA THR A 232 -34.56 -33.27 -28.25
C THR A 232 -34.37 -33.36 -29.77
N SER A 233 -33.57 -34.34 -30.20
CA SER A 233 -33.72 -34.98 -31.52
C SER A 233 -33.65 -36.50 -31.40
N SER A 234 -34.85 -37.09 -31.47
CA SER A 234 -35.26 -38.43 -31.89
C SER A 234 -34.20 -39.41 -32.40
N ALA A 235 -34.11 -40.58 -31.74
CA ALA A 235 -33.81 -41.85 -32.39
C ALA A 235 -34.73 -42.94 -31.81
N GLU A 236 -35.49 -43.58 -32.70
CA GLU A 236 -36.45 -44.66 -32.43
C GLU A 236 -35.83 -45.83 -31.64
N LEU A 237 -36.58 -46.34 -30.67
CA LEU A 237 -36.36 -47.65 -30.06
C LEU A 237 -37.64 -48.49 -30.20
N LEU A 238 -37.50 -49.58 -30.96
CA LEU A 238 -38.51 -50.62 -31.17
C LEU A 238 -38.82 -51.36 -29.87
N PRO A 239 -40.03 -51.93 -29.72
CA PRO A 239 -40.48 -52.50 -28.46
C PRO A 239 -40.01 -53.95 -28.32
N GLY A 240 -39.58 -54.32 -27.11
CA GLY A 240 -39.49 -55.71 -26.66
C GLY A 240 -38.07 -56.24 -26.46
N GLN A 241 -37.52 -55.99 -25.27
CA GLN A 241 -36.68 -57.00 -24.61
C GLN A 241 -36.78 -56.81 -23.09
N GLU A 242 -37.19 -57.88 -22.42
CA GLU A 242 -37.36 -57.98 -20.96
C GLU A 242 -36.05 -57.63 -20.24
N VAL A 243 -36.16 -56.81 -19.18
CA VAL A 243 -35.07 -56.64 -18.20
C VAL A 243 -35.44 -57.45 -16.97
N GLU A 244 -34.76 -58.58 -16.85
CA GLU A 244 -34.69 -59.44 -15.66
C GLU A 244 -34.14 -58.62 -14.48
N ILE A 245 -34.92 -58.55 -13.39
CA ILE A 245 -34.53 -57.84 -12.17
C ILE A 245 -33.88 -58.87 -11.25
N GLU A 246 -32.55 -58.93 -11.24
CA GLU A 246 -31.81 -59.70 -10.23
C GLU A 246 -31.71 -58.85 -8.94
N VAL A 247 -32.59 -59.17 -8.00
CA VAL A 247 -32.53 -58.68 -6.61
C VAL A 247 -31.56 -59.57 -5.85
N LEU A 248 -30.45 -59.01 -5.38
CA LEU A 248 -29.65 -59.62 -4.33
C LEU A 248 -29.49 -58.66 -3.16
N ASP A 249 -30.48 -58.76 -2.27
CA ASP A 249 -30.34 -58.54 -0.84
C ASP A 249 -29.41 -59.61 -0.25
N LYS A 250 -28.37 -59.18 0.46
CA LYS A 250 -27.86 -59.95 1.59
C LYS A 250 -27.16 -59.06 2.59
N THR A 251 -27.88 -58.87 3.69
CA THR A 251 -27.38 -58.70 5.04
C THR A 251 -26.36 -59.78 5.44
N ASP A 252 -25.37 -59.32 6.22
CA ASP A 252 -24.87 -59.88 7.48
C ASP A 252 -23.41 -60.41 7.61
N GLU A 253 -22.83 -59.98 8.75
CA GLU A 253 -21.70 -60.51 9.54
C GLU A 253 -20.30 -60.76 8.93
N ARG A 254 -19.33 -59.91 9.30
CA ARG A 254 -18.35 -60.19 10.38
C ARG A 254 -17.45 -59.00 10.70
#